data_AF-A0A1S1HSQ6-F1
#
_entry.id   AF-A0A1S1HSQ6-F1
#
_cell.length_a   1.000
_cell.length_b   1.000
_cell.length_c   1.000
_cell.angle_alpha   90.00
_cell.angle_beta   90.00
_cell.angle_gamma   90.00
#
_symmetry.space_group_name_H-M   'P 1'
#
loop_
_entity.id
_entity.type
_entity.pdbx_description
1 polymer ?
#
loop_
_entity_poly.entity_id
_entity_poly.type
_entity_poly.pdbx_seq_one_letter_code
_entity_poly.pdbx_strand_id
1 'polypeptide(L)'
;MNIERSGFTEYAYQCNQSVCNFNYKLRQGALFSVQEKIFYKDRYKPSFSADELSYNEVLSKLDGNKIKNKFNNEEKITPPSCSNVLNFIYSYNSLQDDPNEKIIITSLPTSSVSSQEDTYPNYQYSYGFMVGNISLTHSDNAFKMKTFWERKPYKDYFLFDSFQKTSEINNIIQLNGKFICKK
;
A
#
# COMPACT_ATOMS: atom_id res chain seq x y z
N MET A 1 -22.72 23.06 3.12
CA MET A 1 -21.34 23.58 3.27
C MET A 1 -20.67 22.72 4.32
N ASN A 2 -19.95 21.66 3.92
CA ASN A 2 -19.27 20.77 4.86
C ASN A 2 -17.99 21.46 5.34
N ILE A 3 -17.94 21.82 6.61
CA ILE A 3 -16.81 22.46 7.29
C ILE A 3 -15.72 21.41 7.55
N GLU A 4 -15.54 20.41 6.68
CA GLU A 4 -14.55 19.36 6.91
C GLU A 4 -13.15 19.95 6.76
N ARG A 5 -12.49 20.17 7.91
CA ARG A 5 -11.08 20.62 8.07
C ARG A 5 -10.79 22.10 7.80
N SER A 6 -11.62 23.03 8.28
CA SER A 6 -11.22 24.45 8.31
C SER A 6 -9.98 24.63 9.20
N GLY A 7 -8.84 24.98 8.60
CA GLY A 7 -7.63 25.42 9.32
C GLY A 7 -6.49 24.42 9.45
N PHE A 8 -6.63 23.16 9.05
CA PHE A 8 -5.54 22.16 9.12
C PHE A 8 -5.08 21.70 7.73
N THR A 9 -3.78 21.42 7.55
CA THR A 9 -3.23 20.77 6.35
C THR A 9 -2.57 19.44 6.70
N GLU A 10 -2.87 18.38 5.94
CA GLU A 10 -2.21 17.08 6.10
C GLU A 10 -0.76 17.15 5.58
N TYR A 11 0.20 16.99 6.48
CA TYR A 11 1.62 17.02 6.11
C TYR A 11 2.26 15.64 6.09
N ALA A 12 1.72 14.69 6.87
CA ALA A 12 2.25 13.35 6.95
C ALA A 12 1.14 12.33 7.23
N TYR A 13 1.38 11.12 6.76
CA TYR A 13 0.65 9.95 7.19
C TYR A 13 1.52 8.72 7.01
N GLN A 14 1.23 7.68 7.79
CA GLN A 14 1.90 6.40 7.69
C GLN A 14 0.88 5.30 7.90
N CYS A 15 0.82 4.39 6.93
CA CYS A 15 -0.06 3.24 6.97
C CYS A 15 0.74 1.96 6.85
N ASN A 16 0.38 0.98 7.67
CA ASN A 16 0.79 -0.41 7.54
C ASN A 16 -0.44 -1.29 7.19
N GLN A 17 -0.26 -2.61 7.17
CA GLN A 17 -1.32 -3.56 6.83
C GLN A 17 -2.60 -3.43 7.68
N SER A 18 -2.49 -2.92 8.91
CA SER A 18 -3.59 -2.89 9.90
C SER A 18 -4.14 -1.48 10.14
N VAL A 19 -3.23 -0.51 10.29
CA VAL A 19 -3.57 0.83 10.76
C VAL A 19 -2.85 1.92 9.99
N CYS A 20 -3.41 3.11 10.07
CA CYS A 20 -2.95 4.37 9.52
C CYS A 20 -2.89 5.41 10.63
N ASN A 21 -1.81 6.18 10.65
CA ASN A 21 -1.67 7.38 11.45
C ASN A 21 -1.63 8.57 10.50
N PHE A 22 -2.40 9.62 10.81
CA PHE A 22 -2.49 10.83 10.00
C PHE A 22 -2.15 12.04 10.86
N ASN A 23 -1.29 12.91 10.35
CA ASN A 23 -0.83 14.10 11.03
C ASN A 23 -1.12 15.36 10.21
N TYR A 24 -1.64 16.36 10.90
CA TYR A 24 -2.06 17.63 10.32
C TYR A 24 -1.45 18.79 11.08
N LYS A 25 -1.02 19.83 10.37
CA LYS A 25 -0.55 21.08 10.96
C LYS A 25 -1.63 22.15 10.90
N LEU A 26 -1.76 22.91 11.98
CA LEU A 26 -2.61 24.08 12.02
C LEU A 26 -2.02 25.17 11.11
N ARG A 27 -2.85 25.76 10.26
CA ARG A 27 -2.49 26.92 9.43
C ARG A 27 -2.44 28.15 10.32
N GLN A 28 -1.38 28.94 10.17
CA GLN A 28 -1.22 30.18 10.91
C GLN A 28 -2.42 31.11 10.68
N GLY A 29 -3.00 31.63 11.77
CA GLY A 29 -4.15 32.54 11.72
C GLY A 29 -5.49 31.88 11.40
N ALA A 30 -5.56 30.55 11.30
CA ALA A 30 -6.82 29.86 11.04
C ALA A 30 -7.63 29.64 12.32
N LEU A 31 -8.93 29.95 12.26
CA LEU A 31 -9.90 29.39 13.19
C LEU A 31 -10.12 27.92 12.82
N PHE A 32 -10.07 27.04 13.82
CA PHE A 32 -10.23 25.61 13.59
C PHE A 32 -11.32 25.01 14.47
N SER A 33 -11.95 23.95 13.95
CA SER A 33 -12.80 23.06 14.71
C SER A 33 -12.26 21.65 14.53
N VAL A 34 -11.98 21.00 15.66
CA VAL A 34 -11.58 19.60 15.69
C VAL A 34 -12.82 18.74 15.42
N GLN A 35 -12.72 17.80 14.48
CA GLN A 35 -13.83 16.91 14.11
C GLN A 35 -13.38 15.46 14.20
N GLU A 36 -14.32 14.56 14.43
CA GLU A 36 -14.06 13.13 14.29
C GLU A 36 -13.85 12.79 12.81
N LYS A 37 -12.92 11.88 12.52
CA LYS A 37 -12.81 11.28 11.19
C LYS A 37 -13.73 10.09 11.11
N ILE A 38 -14.47 9.98 10.01
CA ILE A 38 -15.24 8.77 9.70
C ILE A 38 -14.47 7.99 8.63
N PHE A 39 -14.06 6.77 8.96
CA PHE A 39 -13.39 5.86 8.04
C PHE A 39 -14.02 4.48 8.16
N TYR A 40 -14.45 3.90 7.04
CA TYR A 40 -15.13 2.59 7.00
C TYR A 40 -16.32 2.43 7.97
N LYS A 41 -17.06 3.51 8.24
CA LYS A 41 -18.16 3.61 9.23
C LYS A 41 -17.73 3.70 10.69
N ASP A 42 -16.43 3.62 10.99
CA ASP A 42 -15.88 3.85 12.32
C ASP A 42 -15.53 5.33 12.51
N ARG A 43 -15.64 5.79 13.75
CA ARG A 43 -15.34 7.17 14.14
C ARG A 43 -14.05 7.23 14.93
N TYR A 44 -13.12 8.04 14.45
CA TYR A 44 -11.80 8.22 15.04
C TYR A 44 -11.72 9.60 15.67
N LYS A 45 -11.52 9.60 16.99
CA LYS A 45 -11.28 10.82 17.75
C LYS A 45 -9.84 11.28 17.55
N PRO A 46 -9.61 12.55 17.26
CA PRO A 46 -8.25 13.06 17.15
C PRO A 46 -7.62 13.33 18.52
N SER A 47 -6.29 13.29 18.53
CA SER A 47 -5.46 13.97 19.52
C SER A 47 -5.05 15.33 18.95
N PHE A 48 -5.04 16.39 19.75
CA PHE A 48 -4.66 17.73 19.28
C PHE A 48 -3.74 18.45 20.27
N SER A 49 -2.83 19.26 19.73
CA SER A 49 -1.98 20.21 20.43
C SER A 49 -2.25 21.64 19.92
N ALA A 50 -1.41 22.59 20.31
CA ALA A 50 -1.51 23.97 19.83
C ALA A 50 -1.24 24.11 18.32
N ASP A 51 -0.51 23.17 17.73
CA ASP A 51 0.02 23.23 16.36
C ASP A 51 -0.29 21.98 15.52
N GLU A 52 -0.67 20.86 16.15
CA GLU A 52 -0.88 19.58 15.49
C GLU A 52 -2.25 18.98 15.81
N LEU A 53 -2.77 18.24 14.83
CA LEU A 53 -3.93 17.38 14.95
C LEU A 53 -3.55 16.00 14.40
N SER A 54 -3.72 14.96 15.20
CA SER A 54 -3.30 13.60 14.86
C SER A 54 -4.45 12.62 15.01
N TYR A 55 -4.57 11.67 14.08
CA TYR A 55 -5.49 10.54 14.16
C TYR A 55 -4.67 9.27 14.11
N ASN A 56 -4.66 8.53 15.21
CA ASN A 56 -3.88 7.30 15.34
C ASN A 56 -4.78 6.08 15.23
N GLU A 57 -4.17 4.96 14.83
CA GLU A 57 -4.83 3.65 14.77
C GLU A 57 -6.08 3.61 13.88
N VAL A 58 -6.11 4.44 12.84
CA VAL A 58 -7.19 4.42 11.85
C VAL A 58 -7.09 3.15 11.02
N LEU A 59 -8.15 2.33 10.93
CA LEU A 59 -8.08 1.08 10.16
C LEU A 59 -7.67 1.31 8.70
N SER A 60 -6.62 0.62 8.25
CA SER A 60 -6.07 0.78 6.88
C SER A 60 -6.71 -0.16 5.86
N LYS A 61 -7.15 -1.35 6.30
CA LYS A 61 -7.68 -2.44 5.45
C LYS A 61 -6.76 -2.83 4.29
N LEU A 62 -5.45 -2.61 4.43
CA LEU A 62 -4.45 -3.03 3.45
C LEU A 62 -4.20 -4.55 3.48
N ASP A 63 -4.62 -5.22 4.54
CA ASP A 63 -4.50 -6.67 4.71
C ASP A 63 -5.47 -7.50 3.84
N GLY A 64 -6.46 -6.84 3.24
CA GLY A 64 -7.41 -7.45 2.30
C GLY A 64 -6.80 -7.62 0.92
N ASN A 65 -6.37 -8.84 0.58
CA ASN A 65 -5.89 -9.16 -0.76
C ASN A 65 -6.51 -10.47 -1.31
N LYS A 66 -6.63 -10.53 -2.64
CA LYS A 66 -7.29 -11.64 -3.34
C LYS A 66 -6.58 -12.97 -3.14
N ILE A 67 -5.25 -12.97 -2.99
CA ILE A 67 -4.46 -14.18 -2.77
C ILE A 67 -4.77 -14.77 -1.39
N LYS A 68 -4.79 -13.95 -0.34
CA LYS A 68 -5.19 -14.35 1.02
C LYS A 68 -6.61 -14.92 1.04
N ASN A 69 -7.56 -14.29 0.35
CA ASN A 69 -8.92 -14.79 0.26
C ASN A 69 -8.99 -16.16 -0.42
N LYS A 70 -8.30 -16.33 -1.55
CA LYS A 70 -8.22 -17.62 -2.25
C LYS A 70 -7.57 -18.70 -1.40
N PHE A 71 -6.49 -18.36 -0.70
CA PHE A 71 -5.78 -19.27 0.20
C PHE A 71 -6.71 -19.74 1.32
N ASN A 72 -7.43 -18.81 1.96
CA ASN A 72 -8.34 -19.13 3.07
C ASN A 72 -9.57 -19.94 2.62
N ASN A 73 -9.98 -19.80 1.36
CA ASN A 73 -11.10 -20.54 0.77
C ASN A 73 -10.68 -21.87 0.13
N GLU A 74 -9.41 -22.28 0.28
CA GLU A 74 -8.86 -23.47 -0.38
C GLU A 74 -9.04 -23.44 -1.92
N GLU A 75 -9.00 -22.24 -2.51
CA GLU A 75 -9.08 -22.07 -3.95
C GLU A 75 -7.72 -22.26 -4.61
N LYS A 76 -7.74 -22.71 -5.87
CA LYS A 76 -6.53 -22.78 -6.69
C LYS A 76 -5.99 -21.37 -6.98
N ILE A 77 -4.73 -21.16 -6.63
CA ILE A 77 -3.95 -19.95 -6.95
C ILE A 77 -2.94 -20.32 -8.02
N THR A 78 -2.93 -19.56 -9.13
CA THR A 78 -2.03 -19.80 -10.26
C THR A 78 -1.19 -18.53 -10.50
N PRO A 79 -0.06 -18.38 -9.79
CA PRO A 79 0.83 -17.22 -9.96
C PRO A 79 1.38 -17.11 -11.37
N PRO A 80 1.68 -15.88 -11.83
CA PRO A 80 2.47 -15.69 -13.03
C PRO A 80 3.90 -16.21 -12.83
N SER A 81 4.60 -16.50 -13.94
CA SER A 81 6.02 -16.82 -13.87
C SER A 81 6.84 -15.61 -13.40
N CYS A 82 7.90 -15.83 -12.65
CA CYS A 82 8.77 -14.75 -12.15
C CYS A 82 9.39 -13.97 -13.31
N SER A 83 9.76 -14.65 -14.41
CA SER A 83 10.23 -14.00 -15.63
C SER A 83 9.20 -13.04 -16.20
N ASN A 84 7.92 -13.39 -16.22
CA ASN A 84 6.87 -12.51 -16.74
C ASN A 84 6.67 -11.26 -15.86
N VAL A 85 6.70 -11.41 -14.54
CA VAL A 85 6.57 -10.27 -13.62
C VAL A 85 7.79 -9.35 -13.71
N LEU A 86 8.99 -9.92 -13.73
CA LEU A 86 10.23 -9.15 -13.86
C LEU A 86 10.31 -8.44 -15.21
N ASN A 87 9.98 -9.12 -16.32
CA ASN A 87 9.91 -8.51 -17.64
C ASN A 87 8.95 -7.33 -17.65
N PHE A 88 7.76 -7.48 -17.05
CA PHE A 88 6.82 -6.37 -16.91
C PHE A 88 7.43 -5.19 -16.15
N ILE A 89 8.05 -5.41 -14.98
CA ILE A 89 8.65 -4.34 -14.18
C ILE A 89 9.77 -3.64 -14.96
N TYR A 90 10.67 -4.39 -15.59
CA TYR A 90 11.77 -3.82 -16.37
C TYR A 90 11.27 -3.05 -17.60
N SER A 91 10.33 -3.61 -18.37
CA SER A 91 9.72 -2.92 -19.51
C SER A 91 8.98 -1.67 -19.06
N TYR A 92 8.20 -1.73 -17.99
CA TYR A 92 7.52 -0.56 -17.44
C TYR A 92 8.52 0.54 -17.07
N ASN A 93 9.58 0.20 -16.32
CA ASN A 93 10.61 1.15 -15.90
C ASN A 93 11.39 1.75 -17.06
N SER A 94 11.57 1.01 -18.17
CA SER A 94 12.21 1.53 -19.39
C SER A 94 11.40 2.59 -20.11
N LEU A 95 10.07 2.63 -19.87
CA LEU A 95 9.16 3.62 -20.43
C LEU A 95 8.94 4.83 -19.51
N GLN A 96 9.51 4.83 -18.31
CA GLN A 96 9.38 5.94 -17.36
C GLN A 96 10.61 6.84 -17.41
N ASP A 97 10.39 8.09 -17.79
CA ASP A 97 11.43 9.12 -17.76
C ASP A 97 11.64 9.66 -16.34
N ASP A 98 10.58 9.78 -15.55
CA ASP A 98 10.65 10.22 -14.15
C ASP A 98 11.10 9.06 -13.24
N PRO A 99 12.24 9.19 -12.52
CA PRO A 99 12.64 8.22 -11.50
C PRO A 99 11.58 8.00 -10.42
N ASN A 100 10.74 9.00 -10.14
CA ASN A 100 9.68 8.92 -9.12
C ASN A 100 8.46 8.13 -9.57
N GLU A 101 8.41 7.66 -10.82
CA GLU A 101 7.33 6.80 -11.31
C GLU A 101 7.80 5.36 -11.58
N LYS A 102 9.06 5.04 -11.21
CA LYS A 102 9.64 3.69 -11.37
C LYS A 102 9.33 2.77 -10.22
N ILE A 103 9.18 1.48 -10.53
CA ILE A 103 9.07 0.39 -9.55
C ILE A 103 10.48 -0.12 -9.25
N ILE A 104 10.96 0.09 -8.03
CA ILE A 104 12.28 -0.36 -7.58
C ILE A 104 12.14 -1.77 -7.01
N ILE A 105 12.89 -2.73 -7.55
CA ILE A 105 13.00 -4.07 -6.96
C ILE A 105 14.04 -3.99 -5.86
N THR A 106 13.61 -4.14 -4.60
CA THR A 106 14.50 -4.11 -3.43
C THR A 106 15.02 -5.49 -3.06
N SER A 107 14.32 -6.56 -3.45
CA SER A 107 14.84 -7.93 -3.39
C SER A 107 14.22 -8.81 -4.47
N LEU A 108 15.03 -9.70 -5.06
CA LEU A 108 14.58 -10.67 -6.04
C LEU A 108 13.90 -11.89 -5.37
N PRO A 109 12.97 -12.56 -6.07
CA PRO A 109 12.41 -13.84 -5.65
C PRO A 109 13.47 -14.94 -5.81
N THR A 110 14.19 -15.25 -4.74
CA THR A 110 15.32 -16.21 -4.77
C THR A 110 14.96 -17.62 -4.34
N SER A 111 13.92 -17.78 -3.51
CA SER A 111 13.51 -19.08 -2.96
C SER A 111 12.00 -19.26 -3.02
N SER A 112 11.60 -20.52 -3.20
CA SER A 112 10.20 -20.96 -3.19
C SER A 112 9.83 -21.36 -1.76
N VAL A 113 8.60 -21.03 -1.35
CA VAL A 113 8.01 -21.53 -0.10
C VAL A 113 7.54 -22.98 -0.19
N SER A 114 7.70 -23.64 -1.35
CA SER A 114 7.27 -25.03 -1.56
C SER A 114 7.82 -25.99 -0.51
N SER A 115 9.09 -25.84 -0.10
CA SER A 115 9.66 -26.69 0.95
C SER A 115 8.98 -26.52 2.32
N GLN A 116 8.38 -25.35 2.57
CA GLN A 116 7.57 -25.10 3.75
C GLN A 116 6.16 -25.65 3.58
N GLU A 117 5.57 -25.51 2.39
CA GLU A 117 4.26 -26.11 2.04
C GLU A 117 4.28 -27.64 2.19
N ASP A 118 5.37 -28.29 1.78
CA ASP A 118 5.57 -29.74 1.87
C ASP A 118 5.56 -30.27 3.31
N THR A 119 5.76 -29.40 4.32
CA THR A 119 5.67 -29.78 5.74
C THR A 119 4.23 -29.89 6.25
N TYR A 120 3.24 -29.47 5.46
CA TYR A 120 1.81 -29.50 5.81
C TYR A 120 1.08 -30.59 5.02
N PRO A 121 0.91 -31.81 5.58
CA PRO A 121 0.40 -32.98 4.84
C PRO A 121 -1.06 -32.87 4.37
N ASN A 122 -1.82 -31.92 4.94
CA ASN A 122 -3.24 -31.69 4.60
C ASN A 122 -3.42 -30.55 3.58
N TYR A 123 -2.35 -30.00 3.04
CA TYR A 123 -2.43 -28.85 2.15
C TYR A 123 -2.75 -29.29 0.73
N GLN A 124 -3.98 -28.98 0.26
CA GLN A 124 -4.49 -29.48 -1.02
C GLN A 124 -3.68 -29.01 -2.24
N TYR A 125 -3.06 -27.83 -2.15
CA TYR A 125 -2.32 -27.21 -3.24
C TYR A 125 -0.95 -26.73 -2.76
N SER A 126 0.14 -27.32 -3.30
CA SER A 126 1.44 -26.64 -3.26
C SER A 126 1.45 -25.52 -4.30
N TYR A 127 1.49 -24.27 -3.82
CA TYR A 127 1.50 -23.11 -4.70
C TYR A 127 2.92 -22.78 -5.17
N GLY A 128 3.94 -23.07 -4.36
CA GLY A 128 5.35 -22.82 -4.68
C GLY A 128 5.63 -21.34 -4.94
N PHE A 129 5.03 -20.47 -4.11
CA PHE A 129 5.22 -19.03 -4.23
C PHE A 129 6.69 -18.65 -4.06
N MET A 130 7.12 -17.73 -4.90
CA MET A 130 8.34 -16.97 -4.72
C MET A 130 7.95 -15.51 -4.52
N VAL A 131 8.68 -14.82 -3.65
CA VAL A 131 8.36 -13.45 -3.23
C VAL A 131 9.54 -12.54 -3.50
N GLY A 132 9.31 -11.48 -4.28
CA GLY A 132 10.23 -10.35 -4.40
C GLY A 132 9.68 -9.12 -3.68
N ASN A 133 10.55 -8.23 -3.22
CA ASN A 133 10.17 -6.98 -2.58
C ASN A 133 10.30 -5.82 -3.58
N ILE A 134 9.37 -4.87 -3.49
CA ILE A 134 9.36 -3.65 -4.29
C ILE A 134 9.14 -2.41 -3.43
N SER A 135 9.63 -1.29 -3.94
CA SER A 135 9.31 0.04 -3.48
C SER A 135 8.94 0.89 -4.70
N LEU A 136 7.96 1.77 -4.56
CA LEU A 136 7.68 2.81 -5.55
C LEU A 136 7.42 4.13 -4.86
N THR A 137 7.74 5.21 -5.55
CA THR A 137 7.22 6.53 -5.23
C THR A 137 6.12 6.87 -6.22
N HIS A 138 5.22 7.75 -5.82
CA HIS A 138 4.17 8.25 -6.69
C HIS A 138 3.62 9.56 -6.16
N SER A 139 2.93 10.33 -7.00
CA SER A 139 2.16 11.49 -6.54
C SER A 139 1.11 11.10 -5.49
N ASP A 140 0.99 11.94 -4.45
CA ASP A 140 -0.02 11.90 -3.39
C ASP A 140 -1.40 12.29 -3.95
N ASN A 141 -1.95 11.39 -4.76
CA ASN A 141 -3.24 11.57 -5.39
C ASN A 141 -3.93 10.22 -5.53
N ALA A 142 -4.96 9.99 -4.71
CA ALA A 142 -5.69 8.74 -4.66
C ALA A 142 -6.28 8.33 -6.02
N PHE A 143 -6.75 9.29 -6.82
CA PHE A 143 -7.30 9.01 -8.15
C PHE A 143 -6.22 8.55 -9.13
N LYS A 144 -5.07 9.24 -9.17
CA LYS A 144 -3.94 8.83 -10.00
C LYS A 144 -3.41 7.47 -9.56
N MET A 145 -3.27 7.22 -8.25
CA MET A 145 -2.82 5.94 -7.71
C MET A 145 -3.77 4.79 -8.07
N LYS A 146 -5.08 5.00 -7.93
CA LYS A 146 -6.09 4.00 -8.35
C LYS A 146 -5.97 3.70 -9.83
N THR A 147 -5.92 4.74 -10.67
CA THR A 147 -5.81 4.60 -12.13
C THR A 147 -4.53 3.91 -12.55
N PHE A 148 -3.42 4.21 -11.84
CA PHE A 148 -2.13 3.58 -12.04
C PHE A 148 -2.22 2.06 -11.87
N TRP A 149 -2.82 1.59 -10.77
CA TRP A 149 -2.89 0.16 -10.44
C TRP A 149 -3.95 -0.62 -11.21
N GLU A 150 -5.10 -0.03 -11.51
CA GLU A 150 -6.24 -0.74 -12.10
C GLU A 150 -5.91 -1.43 -13.43
N ARG A 151 -4.97 -0.85 -14.19
CA ARG A 151 -4.57 -1.31 -15.53
C ARG A 151 -3.27 -2.10 -15.56
N LYS A 152 -2.62 -2.35 -14.43
CA LYS A 152 -1.36 -3.13 -14.44
C LYS A 152 -1.65 -4.62 -14.58
N PRO A 153 -0.86 -5.35 -15.41
CA PRO A 153 -0.89 -6.79 -15.39
C PRO A 153 -0.46 -7.30 -14.00
N TYR A 154 -0.96 -8.47 -13.64
CA TYR A 154 -0.60 -9.14 -12.37
C TYR A 154 -0.93 -8.32 -11.11
N LYS A 155 -1.79 -7.29 -11.16
CA LYS A 155 -2.13 -6.45 -9.99
C LYS A 155 -2.53 -7.25 -8.74
N ASP A 156 -3.22 -8.37 -8.93
CA ASP A 156 -3.66 -9.26 -7.84
C ASP A 156 -2.49 -9.97 -7.14
N TYR A 157 -1.29 -9.96 -7.75
CA TYR A 157 -0.05 -10.53 -7.25
C TYR A 157 0.94 -9.49 -6.72
N PHE A 158 0.57 -8.20 -6.71
CA PHE A 158 1.28 -7.16 -5.97
C PHE A 158 0.57 -6.92 -4.64
N LEU A 159 1.31 -7.04 -3.54
CA LEU A 159 0.82 -6.87 -2.18
C LEU A 159 1.50 -5.67 -1.53
N PHE A 160 0.74 -4.67 -1.11
CA PHE A 160 1.30 -3.48 -0.45
C PHE A 160 1.29 -3.66 1.07
N ASP A 161 2.47 -3.53 1.67
CA ASP A 161 2.66 -3.67 3.11
C ASP A 161 2.52 -2.32 3.82
N SER A 162 2.96 -1.24 3.17
CA SER A 162 2.88 0.11 3.71
C SER A 162 2.81 1.18 2.64
N PHE A 163 2.25 2.33 3.02
CA PHE A 163 2.39 3.56 2.27
C PHE A 163 2.53 4.75 3.22
N GLN A 164 3.36 5.73 2.85
CA GLN A 164 3.69 6.84 3.74
C GLN A 164 3.93 8.14 2.96
N LYS A 165 3.52 9.24 3.59
CA LYS A 165 3.87 10.61 3.23
C LYS A 165 4.65 11.20 4.39
N THR A 166 5.86 11.69 4.14
CA THR A 166 6.76 12.19 5.20
C THR A 166 6.90 13.71 5.22
N SER A 167 6.36 14.43 4.23
CA SER A 167 6.42 15.90 4.17
C SER A 167 5.31 16.50 3.31
N GLU A 168 4.90 17.72 3.69
CA GLU A 168 3.93 18.56 2.98
C GLU A 168 4.44 19.00 1.60
N ILE A 169 5.76 19.17 1.45
CA ILE A 169 6.36 19.85 0.29
C ILE A 169 6.42 18.96 -0.94
N ASN A 170 6.60 17.65 -0.74
CA ASN A 170 6.97 16.78 -1.86
C ASN A 170 5.75 16.22 -2.59
N ASN A 171 4.54 16.24 -2.00
CA ASN A 171 3.34 15.59 -2.55
C ASN A 171 3.62 14.21 -3.18
N ILE A 172 4.59 13.50 -2.60
CA ILE A 172 5.07 12.20 -3.03
C ILE A 172 4.84 11.25 -1.87
N ILE A 173 4.34 10.08 -2.22
CA ILE A 173 4.09 8.99 -1.31
C ILE A 173 5.00 7.85 -1.67
N GLN A 174 5.56 7.21 -0.66
CA GLN A 174 6.34 5.99 -0.82
C GLN A 174 5.43 4.81 -0.50
N LEU A 175 5.41 3.80 -1.37
CA LEU A 175 4.71 2.55 -1.17
C LEU A 175 5.72 1.43 -1.18
N ASN A 176 5.65 0.57 -0.16
CA ASN A 176 6.47 -0.63 -0.07
C ASN A 176 5.56 -1.85 -0.15
N GLY A 177 6.03 -2.87 -0.85
CA GLY A 177 5.25 -4.07 -1.04
C GLY A 177 6.07 -5.23 -1.56
N LYS A 178 5.34 -6.24 -1.99
CA LYS A 178 5.83 -7.52 -2.49
C LYS A 178 5.16 -7.82 -3.81
N PHE A 179 5.83 -8.60 -4.63
CA PHE A 179 5.18 -9.30 -5.73
C PHE A 179 5.35 -10.80 -5.57
N ILE A 180 4.30 -11.53 -5.94
CA ILE A 180 4.24 -13.00 -5.87
C ILE A 180 4.34 -13.56 -7.29
N CYS A 181 5.19 -14.56 -7.46
CA CYS A 181 5.35 -15.28 -8.71
C CYS A 181 5.69 -16.75 -8.44
N LYS A 182 5.89 -17.52 -9.51
CA LYS A 182 6.37 -18.90 -9.48
C LYS A 182 7.51 -19.07 -10.49
N LYS A 183 8.42 -20.01 -10.25
CA LYS A 183 9.48 -20.36 -11.19
C LYS A 183 8.92 -20.82 -12.54
#